data_AF-A0A974XMS4-F1
#
_entry.id   AF-A0A974XMS4-F1
#
_cell.length_a   1.000
_cell.length_b   1.000
_cell.length_c   1.000
_cell.angle_alpha   90.00
_cell.angle_beta   90.00
_cell.angle_gamma   90.00
#
_symmetry.space_group_name_H-M   'P 1'
#
loop_
_entity.id
_entity.type
_entity.pdbx_description
1 polymer ?
#
loop_
_entity_poly.entity_id
_entity_poly.type
_entity_poly.pdbx_seq_one_letter_code
_entity_poly.pdbx_strand_id
1 'polypeptide(L)'
;MSLTDLKRKKPKVDRSKISVEDFIADANNYAAGKPTLLAGQKSKPPKRGLDKMTTKSYRHATFTLTEASIAQLDEIAKESGIAKSKLLRILIKEFYDKSSGEQGHILQRRKDDHL
;
A
#
# COMPACT_ATOMS: atom_id res chain seq x y z
N MET A 1 4.30 -3.79 -14.44
CA MET A 1 4.26 -4.63 -13.21
C MET A 1 5.67 -5.12 -12.93
N SER A 2 6.29 -4.76 -11.81
CA SER A 2 7.68 -5.13 -11.50
C SER A 2 7.75 -6.52 -10.83
N LEU A 3 8.60 -7.41 -11.37
CA LEU A 3 8.87 -8.76 -10.84
C LEU A 3 9.63 -8.79 -9.50
N THR A 4 9.84 -7.62 -8.87
CA THR A 4 10.64 -7.46 -7.64
C THR A 4 9.98 -8.04 -6.38
N ASP A 5 8.67 -8.29 -6.40
CA ASP A 5 7.94 -8.78 -5.21
C ASP A 5 7.87 -10.31 -5.10
N LEU A 6 8.24 -11.06 -6.14
CA LEU A 6 8.13 -12.52 -6.16
C LEU A 6 9.17 -13.24 -5.28
N LYS A 7 10.13 -12.51 -4.69
CA LYS A 7 11.28 -13.07 -3.96
C LYS A 7 11.29 -12.78 -2.45
N ARG A 8 10.13 -12.57 -1.81
CA ARG A 8 10.05 -12.57 -0.34
C ARG A 8 10.17 -14.01 0.17
N LYS A 9 11.40 -14.49 0.35
CA LYS A 9 11.68 -15.78 1.00
C LYS A 9 11.15 -15.70 2.44
N LYS A 10 10.01 -16.33 2.71
CA LYS A 10 9.58 -16.57 4.10
C LYS A 10 10.70 -17.36 4.79
N PRO A 11 11.17 -16.96 5.98
CA PRO A 11 12.16 -17.74 6.71
C PRO A 11 11.60 -19.15 6.91
N LYS A 12 12.40 -20.18 6.59
CA LYS A 12 12.03 -21.57 6.86
C LYS A 12 11.89 -21.69 8.38
N VAL A 13 10.66 -21.80 8.86
CA VAL A 13 10.40 -22.05 10.28
C VAL A 13 10.88 -23.47 10.56
N ASP A 14 11.79 -23.61 11.51
CA ASP A 14 12.23 -24.91 12.00
C ASP A 14 11.04 -25.58 12.69
N ARG A 15 10.64 -26.76 12.20
CA ARG A 15 9.50 -27.50 12.73
C ARG A 15 10.03 -28.50 13.73
N SER A 16 9.53 -28.47 14.96
CA SER A 16 9.82 -29.51 15.93
C SER A 16 9.42 -30.88 15.37
N LYS A 17 10.25 -31.89 15.62
CA LYS A 17 9.91 -33.28 15.29
C LYS A 17 8.71 -33.68 16.15
N ILE A 18 7.61 -34.06 15.51
CA ILE A 18 6.38 -34.53 16.16
C ILE A 18 6.43 -36.06 16.18
N SER A 19 6.07 -36.68 17.31
CA SER A 19 5.98 -38.15 17.39
C SER A 19 4.77 -38.67 16.63
N VAL A 20 4.77 -39.95 16.28
CA VAL A 20 3.62 -40.59 15.62
C VAL A 20 2.39 -40.56 16.52
N GLU A 21 2.56 -40.80 17.81
CA GLU A 21 1.50 -40.78 18.82
C GLU A 21 0.87 -39.40 18.94
N ASP A 22 1.69 -38.34 18.94
CA ASP A 22 1.24 -36.96 19.04
C ASP A 22 0.42 -36.55 17.80
N PHE A 23 0.85 -36.98 16.62
CA PHE A 23 0.13 -36.73 15.37
C PHE A 23 -1.24 -37.42 15.34
N ILE A 24 -1.30 -38.68 15.79
CA ILE A 24 -2.55 -39.45 15.86
C ILE A 24 -3.52 -38.81 16.86
N ALA A 25 -3.02 -38.42 18.04
CA ALA A 25 -3.84 -37.75 19.05
C ALA A 25 -4.40 -36.42 18.54
N ASP A 26 -3.58 -35.64 17.82
CA ASP A 26 -4.01 -34.35 17.27
C ASP A 26 -5.03 -34.51 16.13
N ALA A 27 -4.87 -35.54 15.29
CA ALA A 27 -5.83 -35.88 14.24
C ALA A 27 -7.21 -36.25 14.83
N ASN A 28 -7.23 -37.00 15.92
CA ASN A 28 -8.47 -37.35 16.62
C ASN A 28 -9.15 -36.10 17.23
N ASN A 29 -8.37 -35.18 17.79
CA ASN A 29 -8.90 -33.91 18.29
C ASN A 29 -9.46 -33.05 17.15
N TYR A 30 -8.78 -32.97 16.02
CA TYR A 30 -9.25 -32.26 14.84
C TYR A 30 -10.59 -32.83 14.33
N ALA A 31 -10.70 -34.15 14.20
CA ALA A 31 -11.93 -34.82 13.80
C ALA A 31 -13.09 -34.55 14.78
N ALA A 32 -12.78 -34.41 16.06
CA ALA A 32 -13.75 -34.06 17.11
C ALA A 32 -14.01 -32.55 17.26
N GLY A 33 -13.39 -31.70 16.43
CA GLY A 33 -13.50 -30.23 16.53
C GLY A 33 -12.84 -29.63 17.78
N LYS A 34 -11.96 -30.37 18.45
CA LYS A 34 -11.22 -29.95 19.64
C LYS A 34 -9.93 -29.22 19.25
N PRO A 35 -9.43 -28.29 20.09
CA PRO A 35 -8.19 -27.58 19.81
C PRO A 35 -6.99 -28.52 19.75
N THR A 36 -6.03 -28.17 18.89
CA THR A 36 -4.78 -28.93 18.73
C THR A 36 -3.94 -28.89 20.00
N LEU A 37 -3.39 -30.04 20.37
CA LEU A 37 -2.49 -30.17 21.53
C LEU A 37 -1.08 -29.67 21.21
N LEU A 38 -0.74 -29.58 19.93
CA LEU A 38 0.56 -29.13 19.44
C LEU A 38 0.73 -27.60 19.48
N ALA A 39 -0.29 -26.85 19.88
CA ALA A 39 -0.27 -25.38 19.99
C ALA A 39 0.59 -24.83 21.15
N GLY A 40 1.33 -25.67 21.87
CA GLY A 40 2.22 -25.28 22.96
C GLY A 40 3.39 -24.36 22.58
N GLN A 41 3.68 -24.16 21.28
CA GLN A 41 4.66 -23.17 20.84
C GLN A 41 4.14 -22.31 19.69
N LYS A 42 3.62 -21.14 20.08
CA LYS A 42 3.46 -19.92 19.26
C LYS A 42 2.36 -19.92 18.20
N SER A 43 1.12 -20.19 18.58
CA SER A 43 0.04 -19.35 18.04
C SER A 43 -0.01 -18.07 18.87
N LYS A 44 0.83 -17.08 18.53
CA LYS A 44 0.42 -15.69 18.84
C LYS A 44 -1.01 -15.58 18.29
N PRO A 45 -1.99 -15.05 19.06
CA PRO A 45 -3.32 -14.81 18.52
C PRO A 45 -3.12 -14.12 17.16
N PRO A 46 -3.87 -14.50 16.10
CA PRO A 46 -3.70 -13.88 14.79
C PRO A 46 -3.69 -12.39 15.06
N LYS A 47 -2.56 -11.72 14.80
CA LYS A 47 -2.49 -10.28 14.94
C LYS A 47 -3.67 -9.80 14.11
N ARG A 48 -4.72 -9.28 14.76
CA ARG A 48 -5.86 -8.66 14.07
C ARG A 48 -5.19 -7.79 13.02
N GLY A 49 -5.40 -8.15 11.76
CA GLY A 49 -4.58 -7.67 10.67
C GLY A 49 -4.44 -6.17 10.83
N LEU A 50 -3.21 -5.67 10.77
CA LEU A 50 -2.82 -4.25 10.81
C LEU A 50 -4.06 -3.39 10.56
N ASP A 51 -4.60 -2.72 11.60
CA ASP A 51 -5.84 -1.95 11.51
C ASP A 51 -5.83 -1.18 10.19
N LYS A 52 -6.62 -1.65 9.21
CA LYS A 52 -6.59 -1.12 7.83
C LYS A 52 -7.02 0.34 7.77
N MET A 53 -7.44 0.89 8.91
CA MET A 53 -7.85 2.27 9.11
C MET A 53 -6.66 3.24 9.25
N THR A 54 -5.43 2.77 9.51
CA THR A 54 -4.29 3.69 9.74
C THR A 54 -3.55 4.07 8.45
N THR A 55 -3.63 3.24 7.41
CA THR A 55 -3.08 3.56 6.09
C THR A 55 -4.22 4.04 5.20
N LYS A 56 -4.40 5.36 5.08
CA LYS A 56 -5.29 5.96 4.06
C LYS A 56 -5.08 5.19 2.75
N SER A 57 -6.12 4.52 2.26
CA SER A 57 -6.00 3.67 1.07
C SER A 57 -5.79 4.57 -0.15
N TYR A 58 -4.54 4.71 -0.59
CA TYR A 58 -4.23 5.42 -1.82
C TYR A 58 -4.58 4.54 -3.01
N ARG A 59 -5.37 5.07 -3.96
CA ARG A 59 -5.61 4.43 -5.25
C ARG A 59 -4.62 4.96 -6.28
N HIS A 60 -4.06 4.08 -7.10
CA HIS A 60 -3.25 4.47 -8.24
C HIS A 60 -4.13 5.02 -9.36
N ALA A 61 -3.62 6.02 -10.08
CA ALA A 61 -4.28 6.64 -11.22
C ALA A 61 -3.23 6.95 -12.30
N THR A 62 -3.64 6.88 -13.57
CA THR A 62 -2.84 7.24 -14.73
C THR A 62 -3.42 8.52 -15.35
N PHE A 63 -2.56 9.49 -15.64
CA PHE A 63 -2.95 10.77 -16.23
C PHE A 63 -2.17 11.01 -17.51
N THR A 64 -2.80 11.64 -18.49
CA THR A 64 -2.12 12.13 -19.69
C THR A 64 -1.47 13.48 -19.37
N LEU A 65 -0.16 13.58 -19.55
CA LEU A 65 0.62 14.79 -19.32
C LEU A 65 1.52 15.03 -20.55
N THR A 66 1.80 16.30 -20.85
CA THR A 66 2.81 16.64 -21.88
C THR A 66 4.22 16.32 -21.38
N GLU A 67 5.16 16.10 -22.29
CA GLU A 67 6.57 15.85 -21.92
C GLU A 67 7.17 16.99 -21.08
N ALA A 68 6.85 18.24 -21.44
CA ALA A 68 7.24 19.41 -20.67
C ALA A 68 6.71 19.38 -19.23
N SER A 69 5.45 18.96 -19.03
CA SER A 69 4.86 18.85 -17.70
C SER A 69 5.51 17.75 -16.86
N ILE A 70 5.90 16.64 -17.51
CA ILE A 70 6.62 15.54 -16.85
C ILE A 70 8.01 16.04 -16.40
N ALA A 71 8.73 16.75 -17.28
CA ALA A 71 10.04 17.31 -16.95
C ALA A 71 9.96 18.30 -15.77
N GLN A 72 9.01 19.24 -15.80
CA GLN A 72 8.78 20.20 -14.70
C GLN A 72 8.46 19.49 -13.38
N LEU A 73 7.60 18.48 -13.40
CA LEU A 73 7.27 17.71 -12.19
C LEU A 73 8.49 16.95 -11.64
N ASP A 74 9.37 16.48 -12.52
CA ASP A 74 10.59 15.77 -12.17
C ASP A 74 11.64 16.68 -11.56
N GLU A 75 11.83 17.88 -12.12
CA GLU A 75 12.71 18.91 -11.58
C GLU A 75 12.27 19.34 -10.17
N ILE A 76 10.99 19.70 -10.01
CA ILE A 76 10.44 20.10 -8.70
C ILE A 76 10.59 18.98 -7.68
N ALA A 77 10.37 17.72 -8.07
CA ALA A 77 10.53 16.57 -7.16
C ALA A 77 11.98 16.37 -6.72
N LYS A 78 12.96 16.58 -7.63
CA LYS A 78 14.39 16.48 -7.31
C LYS A 78 14.84 17.60 -6.39
N GLU A 79 14.43 18.84 -6.66
CA GLU A 79 14.82 20.01 -5.87
C GLU A 79 14.21 20.02 -4.48
N SER A 80 12.91 19.70 -4.37
CA SER A 80 12.19 19.70 -3.08
C SER A 80 12.44 18.44 -2.24
N GLY A 81 12.95 17.36 -2.85
CA GLY A 81 13.01 16.04 -2.23
C GLY A 81 11.64 15.40 -1.96
N ILE A 82 10.55 15.98 -2.49
CA ILE A 82 9.19 15.49 -2.31
C ILE A 82 8.82 14.55 -3.47
N ALA A 83 8.24 13.39 -3.14
CA ALA A 83 7.77 12.46 -4.16
C ALA A 83 6.70 13.10 -5.09
N LYS A 84 6.78 12.81 -6.39
CA LYS A 84 5.86 13.33 -7.43
C LYS A 84 4.37 13.17 -7.07
N SER A 85 3.98 11.98 -6.57
CA SER A 85 2.60 11.72 -6.16
C SER A 85 2.16 12.53 -4.94
N LYS A 86 3.08 12.96 -4.08
CA LYS A 86 2.81 13.87 -2.95
C LYS A 86 2.66 15.31 -3.45
N LEU A 87 3.51 15.76 -4.37
CA LEU A 87 3.38 17.08 -5.01
C LEU A 87 2.01 17.23 -5.69
N LEU A 88 1.60 16.26 -6.51
CA LEU A 88 0.27 16.28 -7.15
C LEU A 88 -0.87 16.38 -6.12
N ARG A 89 -0.79 15.66 -5.01
CA ARG A 89 -1.78 15.74 -3.94
C ARG A 89 -1.82 17.12 -3.27
N ILE A 90 -0.66 17.74 -3.04
CA ILE A 90 -0.56 19.08 -2.47
C ILE A 90 -1.19 20.08 -3.44
N LEU A 91 -0.80 20.06 -4.71
CA LEU A 91 -1.32 20.97 -5.74
C LEU A 91 -2.83 20.83 -5.93
N ILE A 92 -3.34 19.59 -5.97
CA ILE A 92 -4.79 19.34 -6.06
C ILE A 92 -5.51 19.93 -4.85
N LYS A 93 -4.97 19.74 -3.64
CA LYS A 93 -5.57 20.27 -2.42
C LYS A 93 -5.54 21.81 -2.41
N GLU A 94 -4.40 22.39 -2.73
CA GLU A 94 -4.23 23.84 -2.80
C GLU A 94 -5.18 24.46 -3.83
N PHE A 95 -5.31 23.84 -5.01
CA PHE A 95 -6.25 24.30 -6.02
C PHE A 95 -7.71 24.18 -5.55
N TYR A 96 -8.07 23.07 -4.88
CA TYR A 96 -9.41 22.84 -4.34
C TYR A 96 -9.79 23.83 -3.24
N ASP A 97 -8.84 24.19 -2.37
CA ASP A 97 -9.07 25.10 -1.24
C ASP A 97 -9.22 26.57 -1.67
N LYS A 98 -8.93 26.93 -2.94
CA LYS A 98 -9.11 28.28 -3.50
C LYS A 98 -10.58 28.65 -3.73
N SER A 99 -10.87 29.95 -3.76
CA SER A 99 -12.21 30.46 -4.10
C SER A 99 -12.61 30.13 -5.55
N SER A 100 -13.91 30.01 -5.82
CA SER A 100 -14.40 29.70 -7.17
C SER A 100 -13.96 30.73 -8.21
N GLY A 101 -13.83 32.01 -7.82
CA GLY A 101 -13.32 33.06 -8.70
C GLY A 101 -11.84 32.87 -9.06
N GLU A 102 -11.00 32.53 -8.08
CA GLU A 102 -9.58 32.24 -8.31
C GLU A 102 -9.37 30.99 -9.14
N GLN A 103 -10.12 29.92 -8.85
CA GLN A 103 -10.12 28.70 -9.66
C GLN A 103 -10.48 29.03 -11.11
N GLY A 104 -11.52 29.83 -11.33
CA GLY A 104 -11.93 30.31 -12.65
C GLY A 104 -10.79 31.05 -13.37
N HIS A 105 -10.13 31.99 -12.69
CA HIS A 105 -9.01 32.73 -13.26
C HIS A 105 -7.82 31.83 -13.65
N ILE A 106 -7.45 30.87 -12.79
CA ILE A 106 -6.36 29.91 -13.08
C ILE A 106 -6.70 29.05 -14.30
N LEU A 107 -7.95 28.59 -14.41
CA LEU A 107 -8.39 27.77 -15.53
C LEU A 107 -8.49 28.56 -16.84
N GLN A 108 -8.89 29.84 -16.78
CA GLN A 108 -8.96 30.70 -17.96
C GLN A 108 -7.58 31.07 -18.49
N ARG A 109 -6.64 31.45 -17.60
CA ARG A 109 -5.27 31.80 -17.99
C ARG A 109 -4.58 30.71 -18.80
N ARG A 110 -4.89 29.43 -18.54
CA ARG A 110 -4.28 28.28 -19.22
C ARG A 110 -5.01 27.82 -20.48
N LYS A 111 -6.20 28.36 -20.78
CA LYS A 111 -6.87 28.08 -22.07
C LYS A 111 -6.16 28.78 -23.23
N ASP A 112 -5.45 29.86 -22.95
CA ASP A 112 -4.73 30.65 -23.95
C ASP A 112 -3.38 30.02 -24.35
N ASP A 113 -2.85 29.08 -23.56
CA ASP A 113 -1.56 28.41 -23.81
C ASP A 113 -1.68 27.22 -24.81
N HIS A 114 -2.87 26.95 -25.33
CA HIS A 114 -3.17 25.83 -26.25
C HIS A 114 -3.65 26.27 -27.65
N LEU A 115 -3.35 27.51 -28.06
CA LEU A 115 -3.49 27.99 -29.44
C LEU A 115 -2.12 28.22 -30.09
#